data_AF-A0A2E8CLY5-F1
#
_entry.id   AF-A0A2E8CLY5-F1
#
_cell.length_a   1.000
_cell.length_b   1.000
_cell.length_c   1.000
_cell.angle_alpha   90.00
_cell.angle_beta   90.00
_cell.angle_gamma   90.00
#
_symmetry.space_group_name_H-M   'P 1'
#
loop_
_entity.id
_entity.type
_entity.pdbx_description
1 polymer ?
#
loop_
_entity_poly.entity_id
_entity_poly.type
_entity_poly.pdbx_seq_one_letter_code
_entity_poly.pdbx_strand_id
1 'polypeptide(L)'
;MPRIPFIAPALALLFSYGVTLPQITQAQTSSVPMWMNLSSGSGASGFHTLAGLAGDEQLFFAGMERPGYGLSGFWGQGEGLSSLSPGHFSSSVDARLFHPTFSRDIRFSGTALDLYPFQGSQWTVGASQIEAGNAPDRTNWFTQWRSQRWDVQLFQIRHSEGIAAHAFALNLRLPIGGVLASHIAGRDQTGTRLLSWEVNLSHRLKLGFQVRDGRSTRYTEGGYQRWLVSLSGSSGLPPGVHRNQEATERPGMAGTALLAAAAVGVALVASSGSDSADSQLRYTKQHDAARNVINGINPTSVAENREYGGWVYQNADATFSATEPRKGTVDTVNLGSPLEVPGGTTTTASYHTHGASDPRYDSENFSFLDVIMNNNWEVDGYLGTPAGYFKYHHYLTGIITTLGTIAN
;
A
#
# COMPACT_ATOMS: atom_id res chain seq x y z
N MET A 1 37.74 -20.20 -52.29
CA MET A 1 36.57 -19.38 -51.92
C MET A 1 36.58 -19.18 -50.41
N PRO A 2 36.90 -17.98 -49.90
CA PRO A 2 37.06 -17.75 -48.47
C PRO A 2 35.71 -17.51 -47.79
N ARG A 3 35.58 -18.03 -46.56
CA ARG A 3 34.40 -17.96 -45.70
C ARG A 3 34.21 -16.53 -45.17
N ILE A 4 33.01 -15.98 -45.33
CA ILE A 4 32.57 -14.71 -44.73
C ILE A 4 32.14 -14.99 -43.28
N PRO A 5 32.65 -14.26 -42.27
CA PRO A 5 32.15 -14.37 -40.91
C PRO A 5 30.85 -13.58 -40.75
N PHE A 6 29.85 -14.21 -40.13
CA PHE A 6 28.63 -13.57 -39.68
C PHE A 6 28.96 -12.55 -38.57
N ILE A 7 28.76 -11.27 -38.85
CA ILE A 7 28.77 -10.20 -37.86
C ILE A 7 27.36 -10.10 -37.29
N ALA A 8 27.22 -10.33 -35.99
CA ALA A 8 25.97 -10.11 -35.25
C ALA A 8 25.64 -8.60 -35.24
N PRO A 9 24.37 -8.19 -35.41
CA PRO A 9 24.01 -6.79 -35.24
C PRO A 9 24.08 -6.43 -33.76
N ALA A 10 24.87 -5.40 -33.45
CA ALA A 10 24.88 -4.74 -32.16
C ALA A 10 23.48 -4.15 -31.89
N LEU A 11 22.82 -4.64 -30.84
CA LEU A 11 21.56 -4.08 -30.37
C LEU A 11 21.85 -2.74 -29.70
N ALA A 12 21.52 -1.66 -30.39
CA ALA A 12 21.59 -0.30 -29.87
C ALA A 12 20.56 -0.11 -28.74
N LEU A 13 21.05 0.13 -27.52
CA LEU A 13 20.24 0.61 -26.41
C LEU A 13 19.86 2.08 -26.67
N LEU A 14 18.64 2.30 -27.12
CA LEU A 14 18.00 3.62 -27.13
C LEU A 14 17.56 3.96 -25.70
N PHE A 15 18.27 4.87 -25.06
CA PHE A 15 17.82 5.56 -23.86
C PHE A 15 16.58 6.40 -24.22
N SER A 16 15.43 6.00 -23.71
CA SER A 16 14.26 6.88 -23.67
C SER A 16 14.33 7.69 -22.38
N TYR A 17 14.39 9.01 -22.53
CA TYR A 17 14.19 9.97 -21.45
C TYR A 17 12.72 9.93 -21.02
N GLY A 18 12.45 9.18 -19.96
CA GLY A 18 11.33 9.41 -19.05
C GLY A 18 11.94 9.41 -17.66
N VAL A 19 11.63 10.41 -16.84
CA VAL A 19 12.13 10.53 -15.47
C VAL A 19 11.64 9.32 -14.67
N THR A 20 12.42 8.25 -14.67
CA THR A 20 12.28 7.16 -13.72
C THR A 20 12.92 7.65 -12.44
N LEU A 21 12.11 8.04 -11.45
CA LEU A 21 12.58 8.03 -10.08
C LEU A 21 12.71 6.56 -9.69
N PRO A 22 13.93 6.04 -9.43
CA PRO A 22 14.05 4.78 -8.74
C PRO A 22 13.59 5.05 -7.30
N GLN A 23 12.33 4.76 -6.98
CA GLN A 23 12.03 4.54 -5.58
C GLN A 23 12.75 3.26 -5.18
N ILE A 24 13.81 3.44 -4.41
CA ILE A 24 14.27 2.43 -3.47
C ILE A 24 13.05 2.14 -2.62
N THR A 25 12.37 1.03 -2.89
CA THR A 25 11.40 0.46 -1.97
C THR A 25 12.10 0.39 -0.63
N GLN A 26 11.66 1.25 0.28
CA GLN A 26 12.01 1.17 1.69
C GLN A 26 11.84 -0.30 2.06
N ALA A 27 12.89 -0.90 2.62
CA ALA A 27 12.81 -2.26 3.10
C ALA A 27 11.77 -2.29 4.23
N GLN A 28 10.50 -2.44 3.88
CA GLN A 28 9.56 -3.10 4.77
C GLN A 28 10.26 -4.40 5.11
N THR A 29 10.61 -4.55 6.38
CA THR A 29 11.01 -5.83 6.96
C THR A 29 9.83 -6.77 6.80
N SER A 30 9.67 -7.31 5.60
CA SER A 30 8.71 -8.34 5.27
C SER A 30 9.14 -9.56 6.07
N SER A 31 8.55 -9.71 7.25
CA SER A 31 8.67 -10.93 8.03
C SER A 31 8.19 -12.07 7.13
N VAL A 32 9.06 -13.04 6.87
CA VAL A 32 8.69 -14.21 6.08
C VAL A 32 7.51 -14.88 6.80
N PRO A 33 6.31 -14.96 6.19
CA PRO A 33 5.16 -15.54 6.85
C PRO A 33 5.46 -16.99 7.17
N MET A 34 5.09 -17.46 8.36
CA MET A 34 5.27 -18.84 8.81
C MET A 34 3.93 -19.48 9.14
N TRP A 35 3.70 -20.70 8.63
CA TRP A 35 2.52 -21.51 8.95
C TRP A 35 2.95 -22.77 9.71
N MET A 36 2.34 -23.00 10.87
CA MET A 36 2.63 -24.13 11.74
C MET A 36 1.38 -25.01 11.87
N ASN A 37 1.55 -26.32 11.69
CA ASN A 37 0.51 -27.30 11.99
C ASN A 37 0.63 -27.76 13.45
N LEU A 38 -0.42 -27.55 14.23
CA LEU A 38 -0.50 -27.84 15.66
C LEU A 38 -1.40 -29.05 15.97
N SER A 39 -1.93 -29.74 14.94
CA SER A 39 -2.90 -30.83 15.13
C SER A 39 -2.31 -32.00 15.93
N SER A 40 -3.02 -32.46 16.96
CA SER A 40 -2.65 -33.65 17.74
C SER A 40 -3.37 -34.90 17.20
N GLY A 41 -2.70 -35.71 16.38
CA GLY A 41 -3.14 -37.08 16.03
C GLY A 41 -3.42 -37.34 14.54
N SER A 42 -3.16 -38.58 14.11
CA SER A 42 -3.15 -39.07 12.72
C SER A 42 -4.44 -39.77 12.27
N GLY A 43 -5.60 -39.39 12.83
CA GLY A 43 -6.89 -40.03 12.53
C GLY A 43 -7.67 -39.35 11.39
N ALA A 44 -8.34 -40.15 10.55
CA ALA A 44 -9.08 -39.73 9.34
C ALA A 44 -10.34 -38.85 9.59
N SER A 45 -10.63 -38.49 10.84
CA SER A 45 -11.65 -37.53 11.25
C SER A 45 -11.03 -36.47 12.17
N GLY A 46 -9.92 -35.90 11.70
CA GLY A 46 -9.01 -35.09 12.49
C GLY A 46 -9.59 -33.72 12.81
N PHE A 47 -9.48 -33.33 14.07
CA PHE A 47 -9.49 -31.92 14.41
C PHE A 47 -8.14 -31.34 14.00
N HIS A 48 -8.14 -30.29 13.19
CA HIS A 48 -6.93 -29.64 12.69
C HIS A 48 -6.81 -28.26 13.31
N THR A 49 -5.59 -27.92 13.70
CA THR A 49 -5.25 -26.61 14.25
C THR A 49 -4.03 -26.07 13.53
N LEU A 50 -4.11 -24.84 13.03
CA LEU A 50 -3.04 -24.15 12.31
C LEU A 50 -2.78 -22.80 12.97
N ALA A 51 -1.54 -22.34 12.93
CA ALA A 51 -1.16 -20.98 13.30
C ALA A 51 -0.33 -20.34 12.19
N GLY A 52 -0.72 -19.15 11.77
CA GLY A 52 0.00 -18.29 10.84
C GLY A 52 0.61 -17.10 11.59
N LEU A 53 1.91 -16.85 11.41
CA LEU A 53 2.63 -15.75 12.05
C LEU A 53 3.45 -14.96 11.02
N ALA A 54 3.37 -13.64 11.05
CA ALA A 54 4.19 -12.75 10.23
C ALA A 54 4.42 -11.41 10.96
N GLY A 55 5.59 -11.24 11.57
CA GLY A 55 5.88 -10.05 12.37
C GLY A 55 4.96 -10.03 13.59
N ASP A 56 4.14 -9.00 13.72
CA ASP A 56 3.13 -8.88 14.79
C ASP A 56 1.77 -9.48 14.40
N GLU A 57 1.62 -9.96 13.15
CA GLU A 57 0.41 -10.63 12.69
C GLU A 57 0.32 -12.06 13.22
N GLN A 58 -0.83 -12.40 13.81
CA GLN A 58 -1.13 -13.71 14.33
C GLN A 58 -2.52 -14.16 13.88
N LEU A 59 -2.59 -15.33 13.25
CA LEU A 59 -3.86 -15.99 12.91
C LEU A 59 -3.84 -17.41 13.43
N PHE A 60 -4.85 -17.76 14.21
CA PHE A 60 -5.12 -19.11 14.65
C PHE A 60 -6.34 -19.64 13.92
N PHE A 61 -6.29 -20.91 13.58
CA PHE A 61 -7.33 -21.61 12.85
C PHE A 61 -7.54 -22.98 13.47
N ALA A 62 -8.80 -23.35 13.67
CA ALA A 62 -9.16 -24.65 14.21
C ALA A 62 -10.43 -25.17 13.53
N GLY A 63 -10.46 -26.45 13.19
CA GLY A 63 -11.62 -27.02 12.50
C GLY A 63 -11.63 -28.54 12.47
N MET A 64 -12.69 -29.09 11.89
CA MET A 64 -12.82 -30.51 11.60
C MET A 64 -13.15 -30.71 10.12
N GLU A 65 -12.52 -31.70 9.49
CA GLU A 65 -12.82 -32.13 8.13
C GLU A 65 -13.49 -33.50 8.18
N ARG A 66 -14.55 -33.66 7.38
CA ARG A 66 -15.25 -34.93 7.16
C ARG A 66 -15.36 -35.19 5.66
N PRO A 67 -15.68 -36.42 5.24
CA PRO A 67 -15.98 -36.67 3.83
C PRO A 67 -17.10 -35.74 3.34
N GLY A 68 -16.76 -34.90 2.35
CA GLY A 68 -17.71 -33.98 1.69
C GLY A 68 -17.84 -32.58 2.30
N TYR A 69 -17.41 -32.35 3.54
CA TYR A 69 -17.43 -31.01 4.14
C TYR A 69 -16.41 -30.80 5.26
N GLY A 70 -16.06 -29.54 5.53
CA GLY A 70 -15.23 -29.13 6.67
C GLY A 70 -15.84 -27.92 7.36
N LEU A 71 -15.69 -27.82 8.69
CA LEU A 71 -16.10 -26.66 9.47
C LEU A 71 -14.90 -26.13 10.23
N SER A 72 -14.71 -24.82 10.19
CA SER A 72 -13.59 -24.16 10.87
C SER A 72 -13.96 -22.82 11.48
N GLY A 73 -13.24 -22.48 12.53
CA GLY A 73 -13.18 -21.16 13.13
C GLY A 73 -11.76 -20.61 13.06
N PHE A 74 -11.65 -19.29 13.01
CA PHE A 74 -10.38 -18.59 13.05
C PHE A 74 -10.48 -17.33 13.90
N TRP A 75 -9.36 -16.94 14.47
CA TRP A 75 -9.24 -15.74 15.29
C TRP A 75 -7.79 -15.27 15.33
N GLY A 76 -7.58 -14.02 15.72
CA GLY A 76 -6.24 -13.50 15.83
C GLY A 76 -6.22 -11.99 15.98
N GLN A 77 -5.02 -11.45 15.82
CA GLN A 77 -4.73 -10.04 15.99
C GLN A 77 -3.52 -9.62 15.15
N GLY A 78 -3.36 -8.32 14.98
CA GLY A 78 -2.18 -7.72 14.33
C GLY A 78 -2.51 -6.81 13.17
N GLU A 79 -1.49 -6.12 12.66
CA GLU A 79 -1.63 -5.12 11.61
C GLU A 79 -1.77 -5.78 10.23
N GLY A 80 -2.96 -5.67 9.60
CA GLY A 80 -3.11 -5.91 8.16
C GLY A 80 -2.59 -7.25 7.63
N LEU A 81 -3.35 -8.35 7.84
CA LEU A 81 -3.02 -9.76 7.50
C LEU A 81 -2.68 -10.12 6.03
N SER A 82 -2.44 -9.12 5.20
CA SER A 82 -2.04 -9.24 3.81
C SER A 82 -0.75 -10.05 3.62
N SER A 83 0.17 -10.04 4.60
CA SER A 83 1.44 -10.79 4.52
C SER A 83 1.24 -12.30 4.72
N LEU A 84 0.24 -12.70 5.52
CA LEU A 84 -0.16 -14.10 5.70
C LEU A 84 -0.90 -14.71 4.51
N SER A 85 -1.47 -13.90 3.60
CA SER A 85 -2.18 -14.38 2.41
C SER A 85 -1.61 -13.87 1.09
N PRO A 86 -0.51 -14.46 0.59
CA PRO A 86 0.15 -13.99 -0.61
C PRO A 86 -0.62 -14.27 -1.93
N GLY A 87 -1.82 -14.84 -1.87
CA GLY A 87 -2.41 -15.57 -3.01
C GLY A 87 -3.09 -14.73 -4.11
N HIS A 88 -3.76 -13.62 -3.78
CA HIS A 88 -4.62 -12.92 -4.77
C HIS A 88 -4.74 -11.41 -4.62
N PHE A 89 -4.69 -10.90 -3.38
CA PHE A 89 -4.84 -9.47 -3.07
C PHE A 89 -3.61 -8.82 -2.45
N SER A 90 -2.66 -9.63 -1.97
CA SER A 90 -1.37 -9.15 -1.41
C SER A 90 -0.62 -8.22 -2.36
N SER A 91 -0.73 -8.46 -3.67
CA SER A 91 -0.16 -7.60 -4.69
C SER A 91 -1.08 -6.43 -5.03
N SER A 92 -2.40 -6.59 -5.09
CA SER A 92 -3.31 -5.55 -5.60
C SER A 92 -3.63 -4.43 -4.60
N VAL A 93 -3.45 -4.69 -3.31
CA VAL A 93 -3.68 -3.73 -2.23
C VAL A 93 -2.62 -2.62 -2.30
N ASP A 94 -2.99 -1.47 -2.85
CA ASP A 94 -2.26 -0.23 -2.64
C ASP A 94 -2.91 0.49 -1.47
N ALA A 95 -2.37 0.23 -0.29
CA ALA A 95 -2.88 0.77 0.96
C ALA A 95 -2.97 2.31 0.94
N ARG A 96 -2.20 3.00 0.09
CA ARG A 96 -2.22 4.47 -0.07
C ARG A 96 -3.49 5.02 -0.71
N LEU A 97 -4.28 4.16 -1.40
CA LEU A 97 -5.56 4.54 -2.00
C LEU A 97 -6.72 4.44 -1.01
N PHE A 98 -6.49 3.72 0.08
CA PHE A 98 -7.44 3.50 1.15
C PHE A 98 -6.87 4.21 2.40
N HIS A 99 -7.64 4.45 3.46
CA HIS A 99 -7.14 5.06 4.71
C HIS A 99 -6.82 3.95 5.73
N PRO A 100 -5.84 3.06 5.50
CA PRO A 100 -5.75 1.82 6.27
C PRO A 100 -5.62 2.23 7.73
N THR A 101 -6.55 1.76 8.56
CA THR A 101 -6.45 1.99 9.99
C THR A 101 -5.29 1.11 10.46
N PHE A 102 -4.06 1.61 10.38
CA PHE A 102 -2.89 1.03 11.02
C PHE A 102 -3.00 1.29 12.53
N SER A 103 -4.08 0.77 13.13
CA SER A 103 -4.21 0.68 14.56
C SER A 103 -3.50 -0.60 15.00
N ARG A 104 -2.65 -0.47 16.02
CA ARG A 104 -1.90 -1.58 16.61
C ARG A 104 -2.79 -2.65 17.28
N ASP A 105 -4.06 -2.34 17.52
CA ASP A 105 -4.99 -3.19 18.25
C ASP A 105 -6.16 -3.65 17.35
N ILE A 106 -5.84 -4.35 16.26
CA ILE A 106 -6.85 -5.03 15.44
C ILE A 106 -7.05 -6.44 15.98
N ARG A 107 -8.32 -6.81 16.19
CA ARG A 107 -8.74 -8.18 16.51
C ARG A 107 -9.72 -8.66 15.46
N PHE A 108 -9.67 -9.95 15.16
CA PHE A 108 -10.60 -10.56 14.23
C PHE A 108 -10.98 -11.96 14.68
N SER A 109 -12.16 -12.37 14.28
CA SER A 109 -12.63 -13.73 14.42
C SER A 109 -13.60 -14.07 13.29
N GLY A 110 -13.79 -15.35 13.02
CA GLY A 110 -14.71 -15.79 11.99
C GLY A 110 -14.83 -17.29 11.89
N THR A 111 -15.68 -17.70 10.96
CA THR A 111 -15.99 -19.11 10.68
C THR A 111 -16.05 -19.35 9.20
N ALA A 112 -15.68 -20.55 8.76
CA ALA A 112 -15.81 -20.98 7.38
C ALA A 112 -16.32 -22.43 7.28
N LEU A 113 -17.14 -22.66 6.27
CA LEU A 113 -17.66 -23.95 5.85
C LEU A 113 -17.05 -24.28 4.49
N ASP A 114 -16.38 -25.44 4.43
CA ASP A 114 -15.85 -26.04 3.22
C ASP A 114 -16.80 -27.14 2.73
N LEU A 115 -17.06 -27.18 1.43
CA LEU A 115 -17.83 -28.22 0.75
C LEU A 115 -16.98 -28.76 -0.40
N TYR A 116 -17.02 -30.09 -0.59
CA TYR A 116 -16.27 -30.79 -1.64
C TYR A 116 -17.25 -31.49 -2.59
N PRO A 117 -18.01 -30.74 -3.42
CA PRO A 117 -19.11 -31.29 -4.20
C PRO A 117 -18.67 -32.27 -5.30
N PHE A 118 -17.41 -32.18 -5.75
CA PHE A 118 -16.82 -33.10 -6.71
C PHE A 118 -15.30 -33.17 -6.50
N GLN A 119 -14.70 -34.26 -6.99
CA GLN A 119 -13.28 -34.53 -6.81
C GLN A 119 -12.42 -33.38 -7.37
N GLY A 120 -11.52 -32.85 -6.54
CA GLY A 120 -10.62 -31.77 -6.94
C GLY A 120 -11.24 -30.37 -6.95
N SER A 121 -12.44 -30.19 -6.38
CA SER A 121 -13.02 -28.86 -6.13
C SER A 121 -13.35 -28.65 -4.66
N GLN A 122 -13.15 -27.41 -4.22
CA GLN A 122 -13.48 -26.93 -2.88
C GLN A 122 -14.31 -25.66 -3.02
N TRP A 123 -15.42 -25.61 -2.31
CA TRP A 123 -16.25 -24.43 -2.17
C TRP A 123 -16.16 -24.01 -0.72
N THR A 124 -15.79 -22.76 -0.47
CA THR A 124 -15.67 -22.23 0.88
C THR A 124 -16.61 -21.05 1.01
N VAL A 125 -17.40 -21.00 2.07
CA VAL A 125 -18.17 -19.83 2.46
C VAL A 125 -17.85 -19.50 3.90
N GLY A 126 -17.71 -18.22 4.22
CA GLY A 126 -17.44 -17.82 5.59
C GLY A 126 -17.77 -16.36 5.86
N ALA A 127 -17.65 -16.04 7.13
CA ALA A 127 -17.82 -14.69 7.63
C ALA A 127 -16.77 -14.39 8.69
N SER A 128 -16.32 -13.14 8.76
CA SER A 128 -15.49 -12.63 9.84
C SER A 128 -16.02 -11.32 10.40
N GLN A 129 -15.72 -11.10 11.67
CA GLN A 129 -15.82 -9.83 12.35
C GLN A 129 -14.41 -9.28 12.59
N ILE A 130 -14.25 -7.97 12.38
CA ILE A 130 -13.00 -7.24 12.54
C ILE A 130 -13.28 -6.03 13.43
N GLU A 131 -12.57 -5.94 14.54
CA GLU A 131 -12.66 -4.90 15.55
C GLU A 131 -11.34 -4.12 15.58
N ALA A 132 -11.41 -2.80 15.68
CA ALA A 132 -10.23 -1.93 15.78
C ALA A 132 -10.55 -0.73 16.68
N GLY A 133 -9.62 -0.35 17.56
CA GLY A 133 -9.88 0.67 18.60
C GLY A 133 -10.30 2.05 18.07
N ASN A 134 -9.88 2.42 16.86
CA ASN A 134 -10.12 3.75 16.28
C ASN A 134 -10.98 3.73 15.00
N ALA A 135 -11.74 2.66 14.76
CA ALA A 135 -12.62 2.60 13.60
C ALA A 135 -13.83 1.68 13.80
N PRO A 136 -14.94 1.88 13.07
CA PRO A 136 -16.13 1.08 13.23
C PRO A 136 -15.86 -0.42 13.02
N ASP A 137 -16.57 -1.27 13.76
CA ASP A 137 -16.52 -2.71 13.55
C ASP A 137 -16.96 -3.06 12.13
N ARG A 138 -16.30 -4.07 11.56
CA ARG A 138 -16.61 -4.56 10.23
C ARG A 138 -16.97 -6.03 10.25
N THR A 139 -17.89 -6.38 9.36
CA THR A 139 -18.18 -7.77 9.01
C THR A 139 -17.79 -8.00 7.56
N ASN A 140 -17.08 -9.09 7.28
CA ASN A 140 -16.75 -9.51 5.92
C ASN A 140 -17.40 -10.87 5.64
N TRP A 141 -18.23 -10.93 4.60
CA TRP A 141 -18.69 -12.19 4.02
C TRP A 141 -17.80 -12.55 2.85
N PHE A 142 -17.31 -13.79 2.83
CA PHE A 142 -16.43 -14.26 1.77
C PHE A 142 -16.87 -15.61 1.24
N THR A 143 -16.64 -15.81 -0.06
CA THR A 143 -16.80 -17.12 -0.69
C THR A 143 -15.66 -17.37 -1.66
N GLN A 144 -15.26 -18.63 -1.75
CA GLN A 144 -14.27 -19.10 -2.69
C GLN A 144 -14.79 -20.33 -3.42
N TRP A 145 -14.53 -20.39 -4.70
CA TRP A 145 -14.65 -21.61 -5.47
C TRP A 145 -13.26 -21.93 -6.03
N ARG A 146 -12.78 -23.14 -5.80
CA ARG A 146 -11.45 -23.57 -6.21
C ARG A 146 -11.52 -24.88 -6.96
N SER A 147 -10.68 -25.00 -7.98
CA SER A 147 -10.35 -26.23 -8.67
C SER A 147 -8.84 -26.31 -8.94
N GLN A 148 -8.42 -27.34 -9.68
CA GLN A 148 -7.06 -27.44 -10.19
C GLN A 148 -6.72 -26.32 -11.19
N ARG A 149 -7.69 -25.86 -11.99
CA ARG A 149 -7.45 -24.91 -13.10
C ARG A 149 -7.79 -23.48 -12.79
N TRP A 150 -8.59 -23.23 -11.76
CA TRP A 150 -9.03 -21.88 -11.45
C TRP A 150 -9.39 -21.73 -9.97
N ASP A 151 -9.32 -20.51 -9.47
CA ASP A 151 -9.63 -20.10 -8.10
C ASP A 151 -10.34 -18.74 -8.18
N VAL A 152 -11.59 -18.68 -7.71
CA VAL A 152 -12.41 -17.47 -7.68
C VAL A 152 -12.70 -17.13 -6.23
N GLN A 153 -12.49 -15.87 -5.85
CA GLN A 153 -12.77 -15.35 -4.52
C GLN A 153 -13.64 -14.10 -4.61
N LEU A 154 -14.62 -14.01 -3.71
CA LEU A 154 -15.53 -12.88 -3.57
C LEU A 154 -15.57 -12.45 -2.11
N PHE A 155 -15.60 -11.15 -1.88
CA PHE A 155 -15.69 -10.55 -0.54
C PHE A 155 -16.71 -9.41 -0.56
N GLN A 156 -17.47 -9.28 0.53
CA GLN A 156 -18.36 -8.16 0.78
C GLN A 156 -18.14 -7.68 2.22
N ILE A 157 -17.66 -6.45 2.34
CA ILE A 157 -17.30 -5.84 3.60
C ILE A 157 -18.35 -4.81 3.98
N ARG A 158 -18.80 -4.84 5.23
CA ARG A 158 -19.85 -3.97 5.78
C ARG A 158 -19.41 -3.40 7.12
N HIS A 159 -19.80 -2.16 7.40
CA HIS A 159 -19.75 -1.53 8.74
C HIS A 159 -21.13 -0.95 9.08
N SER A 160 -21.23 -0.18 10.17
CA SER A 160 -22.46 0.42 10.69
C SER A 160 -23.28 1.23 9.67
N GLU A 161 -22.64 1.85 8.68
CA GLU A 161 -23.30 2.69 7.67
C GLU A 161 -23.67 1.93 6.38
N GLY A 162 -23.48 0.60 6.34
CA GLY A 162 -23.80 -0.24 5.18
C GLY A 162 -22.57 -0.86 4.53
N ILE A 163 -22.68 -1.17 3.23
CA ILE A 163 -21.60 -1.82 2.48
C ILE A 163 -20.44 -0.85 2.30
N ALA A 164 -19.25 -1.30 2.70
CA ALA A 164 -18.01 -0.55 2.66
C ALA A 164 -17.24 -0.81 1.36
N ALA A 165 -17.17 -2.09 0.98
CA ALA A 165 -16.42 -2.52 -0.19
C ALA A 165 -16.87 -3.89 -0.70
N HIS A 166 -16.55 -4.14 -1.97
CA HIS A 166 -16.57 -5.45 -2.61
C HIS A 166 -15.17 -5.78 -3.13
N ALA A 167 -14.81 -7.05 -3.10
CA ALA A 167 -13.59 -7.52 -3.76
C ALA A 167 -13.85 -8.80 -4.54
N PHE A 168 -13.12 -8.92 -5.65
CA PHE A 168 -13.16 -10.04 -6.58
C PHE A 168 -11.74 -10.44 -6.94
N ALA A 169 -11.46 -11.74 -6.98
CA ALA A 169 -10.26 -12.27 -7.60
C ALA A 169 -10.57 -13.52 -8.42
N LEU A 170 -9.86 -13.65 -9.54
CA LEU A 170 -9.85 -14.81 -10.41
C LEU A 170 -8.40 -15.15 -10.73
N ASN A 171 -7.98 -16.35 -10.37
CA ASN A 171 -6.73 -16.93 -10.80
C ASN A 171 -7.02 -18.11 -11.74
N LEU A 172 -6.45 -18.08 -12.94
CA LEU A 172 -6.51 -19.13 -13.94
C LEU A 172 -5.13 -19.78 -14.05
N ARG A 173 -5.05 -21.09 -13.82
CA ARG A 173 -3.86 -21.91 -14.01
C ARG A 173 -3.94 -22.58 -15.37
N LEU A 174 -3.12 -22.12 -16.30
CA LEU A 174 -3.05 -22.58 -17.69
C LEU A 174 -1.80 -23.45 -17.89
N PRO A 175 -1.76 -24.33 -18.91
CA PRO A 175 -0.58 -25.17 -19.17
C PRO A 175 0.71 -24.37 -19.40
N ILE A 176 0.58 -23.19 -20.00
CA ILE A 176 1.72 -22.33 -20.37
C ILE A 176 1.99 -21.23 -19.35
N GLY A 177 1.25 -21.17 -18.25
CA GLY A 177 1.36 -20.05 -17.32
C GLY A 177 0.13 -19.81 -16.46
N GLY A 178 -0.04 -18.58 -15.98
CA GLY A 178 -1.16 -18.18 -15.14
C GLY A 178 -1.70 -16.80 -15.50
N VAL A 179 -2.98 -16.58 -15.19
CA VAL A 179 -3.62 -15.27 -15.29
C VAL A 179 -4.27 -14.96 -13.95
N LEU A 180 -3.95 -13.82 -13.36
CA LEU A 180 -4.58 -13.30 -12.16
C LEU A 180 -5.29 -11.99 -12.50
N ALA A 181 -6.58 -11.93 -12.25
CA ALA A 181 -7.35 -10.70 -12.25
C ALA A 181 -7.88 -10.46 -10.83
N SER A 182 -7.67 -9.27 -10.28
CA SER A 182 -8.30 -8.89 -9.02
C SER A 182 -8.79 -7.46 -9.03
N HIS A 183 -9.85 -7.22 -8.27
CA HIS A 183 -10.51 -5.92 -8.18
C HIS A 183 -11.01 -5.72 -6.75
N ILE A 184 -10.75 -4.53 -6.21
CA ILE A 184 -11.34 -4.06 -4.97
C ILE A 184 -12.05 -2.75 -5.30
N ALA A 185 -13.31 -2.64 -4.92
CA ALA A 185 -14.12 -1.42 -5.04
C ALA A 185 -14.62 -1.05 -3.65
N GLY A 186 -14.16 0.09 -3.14
CA GLY A 186 -14.70 0.74 -1.95
C GLY A 186 -15.73 1.80 -2.31
N ARG A 187 -16.15 2.57 -1.31
CA ARG A 187 -16.99 3.77 -1.50
C ARG A 187 -16.25 4.87 -2.28
N ASP A 188 -17.04 5.81 -2.80
CA ASP A 188 -16.56 7.04 -3.45
C ASP A 188 -15.57 6.80 -4.60
N GLN A 189 -15.84 5.79 -5.42
CA GLN A 189 -15.00 5.42 -6.57
C GLN A 189 -13.55 5.05 -6.17
N THR A 190 -13.31 4.77 -4.88
CA THR A 190 -12.04 4.24 -4.39
C THR A 190 -11.92 2.79 -4.82
N GLY A 191 -10.78 2.40 -5.37
CA GLY A 191 -10.58 1.02 -5.79
C GLY A 191 -9.25 0.77 -6.45
N THR A 192 -8.96 -0.52 -6.59
CA THR A 192 -7.77 -1.02 -7.28
C THR A 192 -8.17 -2.17 -8.19
N ARG A 193 -7.46 -2.31 -9.30
CA ARG A 193 -7.58 -3.38 -10.28
C ARG A 193 -6.18 -3.87 -10.60
N LEU A 194 -6.02 -5.17 -10.66
CA LEU A 194 -4.81 -5.84 -11.11
C LEU A 194 -5.17 -6.84 -12.19
N LEU A 195 -4.41 -6.80 -13.27
CA LEU A 195 -4.39 -7.87 -14.26
C LEU A 195 -2.95 -8.30 -14.46
N SER A 196 -2.68 -9.57 -14.20
CA SER A 196 -1.35 -10.16 -14.24
C SER A 196 -1.38 -11.42 -15.10
N TRP A 197 -0.36 -11.56 -15.94
CA TRP A 197 -0.09 -12.74 -16.73
C TRP A 197 1.32 -13.20 -16.41
N GLU A 198 1.48 -14.51 -16.23
CA GLU A 198 2.77 -15.14 -16.08
C GLU A 198 2.88 -16.25 -17.12
N VAL A 199 3.97 -16.28 -17.86
CA VAL A 199 4.26 -17.30 -18.87
C VAL A 199 5.50 -18.07 -18.47
N ASN A 200 5.39 -19.40 -18.50
CA ASN A 200 6.52 -20.29 -18.28
C ASN A 200 7.38 -20.31 -19.55
N LEU A 201 8.57 -19.70 -19.50
CA LEU A 201 9.54 -19.77 -20.60
C LEU A 201 10.34 -21.09 -20.55
N SER A 202 10.54 -21.63 -19.35
CA SER A 202 11.10 -22.97 -19.11
C SER A 202 10.68 -23.48 -17.73
N HIS A 203 11.13 -24.69 -17.34
CA HIS A 203 10.90 -25.23 -15.99
C HIS A 203 11.46 -24.36 -14.85
N ARG A 204 12.34 -23.40 -15.14
CA ARG A 204 12.99 -22.55 -14.12
C ARG A 204 12.83 -21.06 -14.38
N LEU A 205 12.24 -20.66 -15.51
CA LEU A 205 12.20 -19.27 -15.94
C LEU A 205 10.78 -18.87 -16.29
N LYS A 206 10.34 -17.76 -15.71
CA LYS A 206 9.00 -17.19 -15.90
C LYS A 206 9.09 -15.74 -16.31
N LEU A 207 8.28 -15.35 -17.28
CA LEU A 207 8.07 -13.96 -17.68
C LEU A 207 6.70 -13.52 -17.17
N GLY A 208 6.68 -12.45 -16.39
CA GLY A 208 5.48 -11.85 -15.84
C GLY A 208 5.22 -10.49 -16.47
N PHE A 209 3.94 -10.20 -16.68
CA PHE A 209 3.44 -8.89 -17.05
C PHE A 209 2.28 -8.53 -16.14
N GLN A 210 2.27 -7.30 -15.62
CA GLN A 210 1.21 -6.83 -14.73
C GLN A 210 0.79 -5.42 -15.11
N VAL A 211 -0.52 -5.19 -15.11
CA VAL A 211 -1.14 -3.87 -15.22
C VAL A 211 -1.96 -3.64 -13.97
N ARG A 212 -1.72 -2.52 -13.30
CA ARG A 212 -2.46 -2.08 -12.14
C ARG A 212 -3.09 -0.73 -12.39
N ASP A 213 -4.35 -0.57 -12.02
CA ASP A 213 -5.09 0.68 -12.05
C ASP A 213 -5.60 0.94 -10.63
N GLY A 214 -5.39 2.15 -10.13
CA GLY A 214 -5.77 2.56 -8.78
C GLY A 214 -6.47 3.89 -8.84
N ARG A 215 -7.55 4.06 -8.09
CA ARG A 215 -8.32 5.31 -8.01
C ARG A 215 -8.80 5.56 -6.59
N SER A 216 -8.87 6.82 -6.23
CA SER A 216 -9.47 7.28 -4.98
C SER A 216 -9.81 8.76 -5.12
N THR A 217 -11.04 9.14 -4.81
CA THR A 217 -11.46 10.55 -4.78
C THR A 217 -11.07 11.23 -3.48
N ARG A 218 -10.57 10.45 -2.50
CA ARG A 218 -10.13 10.94 -1.19
C ARG A 218 -8.82 11.71 -1.26
N TYR A 219 -8.08 11.56 -2.36
CA TYR A 219 -6.81 12.23 -2.60
C TYR A 219 -6.89 13.04 -3.89
N THR A 220 -6.30 14.24 -3.89
CA THR A 220 -6.25 15.14 -5.05
C THR A 220 -5.60 14.48 -6.28
N GLU A 221 -4.68 13.52 -6.06
CA GLU A 221 -4.04 12.69 -7.10
C GLU A 221 -4.22 11.19 -6.81
N GLY A 222 -5.41 10.76 -6.40
CA GLY A 222 -5.65 9.36 -6.04
C GLY A 222 -5.72 8.37 -7.22
N GLY A 223 -5.49 8.82 -8.45
CA GLY A 223 -5.52 7.99 -9.66
C GLY A 223 -4.14 7.61 -10.17
N TYR A 224 -3.91 6.34 -10.51
CA TYR A 224 -2.71 5.92 -11.22
C TYR A 224 -2.92 4.69 -12.10
N GLN A 225 -2.00 4.49 -13.04
CA GLN A 225 -1.81 3.22 -13.74
C GLN A 225 -0.34 2.81 -13.70
N ARG A 226 -0.04 1.54 -13.39
CA ARG A 226 1.31 1.00 -13.33
C ARG A 226 1.43 -0.25 -14.20
N TRP A 227 2.53 -0.33 -14.93
CA TRP A 227 2.87 -1.46 -15.79
C TRP A 227 4.18 -2.06 -15.28
N LEU A 228 4.22 -3.38 -15.09
CA LEU A 228 5.40 -4.09 -14.63
C LEU A 228 5.69 -5.27 -15.56
N VAL A 229 6.94 -5.37 -16.00
CA VAL A 229 7.48 -6.56 -16.66
C VAL A 229 8.49 -7.17 -15.69
N SER A 230 8.35 -8.46 -15.39
CA SER A 230 9.22 -9.17 -14.47
C SER A 230 9.79 -10.43 -15.10
N LEU A 231 11.08 -10.67 -14.94
CA LEU A 231 11.71 -11.96 -15.26
C LEU A 231 12.12 -12.61 -13.94
N SER A 232 11.54 -13.77 -13.64
CA SER A 232 11.85 -14.50 -12.40
C SER A 232 12.41 -15.88 -12.70
N GLY A 233 13.47 -16.25 -11.99
CA GLY A 233 14.08 -17.57 -12.06
C GLY A 233 14.08 -18.26 -10.70
N SER A 234 13.91 -19.59 -10.67
CA SER A 234 14.09 -20.38 -9.46
C SER A 234 15.43 -21.12 -9.48
N SER A 235 16.34 -20.76 -8.57
CA SER A 235 17.47 -21.63 -8.22
C SER A 235 16.97 -22.68 -7.21
N GLY A 236 17.15 -23.96 -7.50
CA GLY A 236 16.70 -25.04 -6.61
C GLY A 236 17.22 -24.84 -5.20
N LEU A 237 16.32 -24.86 -4.21
CA LEU A 237 16.70 -24.86 -2.80
C LEU A 237 17.33 -26.22 -2.44
N PRO A 238 18.20 -26.28 -1.41
CA PRO A 238 18.67 -27.54 -0.86
C PRO A 238 17.49 -28.45 -0.47
N PRO A 239 17.62 -29.78 -0.61
CA PRO A 239 16.59 -30.71 -0.17
C PRO A 239 16.23 -30.47 1.31
N GLY A 240 14.94 -30.30 1.62
CA GLY A 240 14.43 -30.07 2.98
C GLY A 240 14.08 -28.62 3.33
N VAL A 241 14.33 -27.65 2.43
CA VAL A 241 13.86 -26.26 2.60
C VAL A 241 12.64 -26.03 1.71
N HIS A 242 11.44 -26.09 2.29
CA HIS A 242 10.20 -25.71 1.61
C HIS A 242 9.97 -24.20 1.83
N ARG A 243 9.95 -23.40 0.76
CA ARG A 243 9.36 -22.06 0.83
C ARG A 243 7.85 -22.23 0.98
N ASN A 244 7.22 -21.40 1.82
CA ASN A 244 5.77 -21.36 2.06
C ASN A 244 4.88 -21.13 0.83
N GLN A 245 5.45 -21.08 -0.39
CA GLN A 245 4.70 -21.15 -1.64
C GLN A 245 3.94 -22.48 -1.84
N GLU A 246 4.30 -23.54 -1.11
CA GLU A 246 3.52 -24.79 -1.12
C GLU A 246 2.23 -24.74 -0.28
N ALA A 247 2.05 -23.74 0.61
CA ALA A 247 0.81 -23.61 1.39
C ALA A 247 -0.32 -22.96 0.56
N THR A 248 0.01 -22.07 -0.37
CA THR A 248 -0.93 -21.35 -1.24
C THR A 248 -1.71 -22.22 -2.24
N GLU A 249 -1.28 -23.46 -2.45
CA GLU A 249 -1.88 -24.38 -3.42
C GLU A 249 -2.56 -25.61 -2.81
N ARG A 250 -2.57 -25.73 -1.46
CA ARG A 250 -3.12 -26.92 -0.79
C ARG A 250 -4.63 -26.78 -0.58
N PRO A 251 -5.46 -27.68 -1.14
CA PRO A 251 -6.88 -27.77 -0.80
C PRO A 251 -7.06 -28.19 0.67
N GLY A 252 -8.25 -27.95 1.21
CA GLY A 252 -8.58 -28.21 2.61
C GLY A 252 -8.28 -27.03 3.53
N MET A 253 -8.22 -27.29 4.83
CA MET A 253 -8.15 -26.26 5.88
C MET A 253 -7.00 -25.26 5.76
N ALA A 254 -5.83 -25.66 5.25
CA ALA A 254 -4.73 -24.73 5.01
C ALA A 254 -5.11 -23.66 3.96
N GLY A 255 -5.82 -24.08 2.91
CA GLY A 255 -6.38 -23.17 1.91
C GLY A 255 -7.45 -22.25 2.50
N THR A 256 -8.29 -22.76 3.39
CA THR A 256 -9.33 -22.01 4.11
C THR A 256 -8.70 -20.97 5.04
N ALA A 257 -7.62 -21.30 5.74
CA ALA A 257 -6.89 -20.37 6.61
C ALA A 257 -6.28 -19.20 5.81
N LEU A 258 -5.74 -19.47 4.63
CA LEU A 258 -5.24 -18.43 3.71
C LEU A 258 -6.36 -17.54 3.17
N LEU A 259 -7.53 -18.12 2.88
CA LEU A 259 -8.71 -17.35 2.48
C LEU A 259 -9.19 -16.45 3.63
N ALA A 260 -9.20 -16.95 4.87
CA ALA A 260 -9.55 -16.17 6.05
C ALA A 260 -8.57 -15.00 6.26
N ALA A 261 -7.27 -15.23 6.13
CA ALA A 261 -6.25 -14.17 6.15
C ALA A 261 -6.50 -13.13 5.05
N ALA A 262 -6.81 -13.55 3.81
CA ALA A 262 -7.18 -12.64 2.73
C ALA A 262 -8.44 -11.83 3.05
N ALA A 263 -9.47 -12.48 3.62
CA ALA A 263 -10.72 -11.82 3.98
C ALA A 263 -10.49 -10.69 4.99
N VAL A 264 -9.70 -10.95 6.03
CA VAL A 264 -9.35 -9.91 7.01
C VAL A 264 -8.47 -8.83 6.38
N GLY A 265 -7.44 -9.20 5.62
CA GLY A 265 -6.55 -8.24 4.96
C GLY A 265 -7.28 -7.30 3.99
N VAL A 266 -8.17 -7.86 3.15
CA VAL A 266 -9.03 -7.07 2.25
C VAL A 266 -9.97 -6.17 3.04
N ALA A 267 -10.58 -6.67 4.13
CA ALA A 267 -11.44 -5.83 4.96
C ALA A 267 -10.70 -4.65 5.58
N LEU A 268 -9.51 -4.88 6.13
CA LEU A 268 -8.70 -3.82 6.76
C LEU A 268 -8.28 -2.74 5.79
N VAL A 269 -7.99 -3.10 4.54
CA VAL A 269 -7.62 -2.15 3.50
C VAL A 269 -8.86 -1.45 2.96
N ALA A 270 -9.87 -2.22 2.52
CA ALA A 270 -10.97 -1.71 1.72
C ALA A 270 -12.09 -1.01 2.53
N SER A 271 -12.14 -1.18 3.85
CA SER A 271 -13.17 -0.60 4.74
C SER A 271 -12.67 0.56 5.62
N SER A 272 -11.62 1.21 5.16
CA SER A 272 -10.82 2.07 5.99
C SER A 272 -11.31 3.53 5.87
N GLY A 273 -11.79 4.07 7.01
CA GLY A 273 -12.31 5.43 7.20
C GLY A 273 -13.76 5.68 6.73
N SER A 274 -14.65 6.08 7.64
CA SER A 274 -15.87 6.83 7.29
C SER A 274 -15.45 8.23 6.89
N ASP A 275 -15.91 8.73 5.74
CA ASP A 275 -15.54 10.05 5.19
C ASP A 275 -15.92 11.21 6.14
N SER A 276 -16.72 10.94 7.18
CA SER A 276 -17.09 11.92 8.21
C SER A 276 -16.03 12.15 9.29
N ALA A 277 -14.95 11.35 9.34
CA ALA A 277 -13.95 11.42 10.42
C ALA A 277 -12.62 12.06 9.99
N ASP A 278 -12.41 12.32 8.70
CA ASP A 278 -11.09 12.70 8.17
C ASP A 278 -11.18 13.91 7.22
N SER A 279 -10.96 15.10 7.75
CA SER A 279 -10.95 16.36 6.99
C SER A 279 -9.56 16.72 6.44
N GLN A 280 -8.55 15.86 6.62
CA GLN A 280 -7.16 16.19 6.34
C GLN A 280 -6.82 15.90 4.87
N LEU A 281 -6.42 16.94 4.13
CA LEU A 281 -5.96 16.80 2.75
C LEU A 281 -4.66 15.97 2.68
N ARG A 282 -4.63 15.01 1.75
CA ARG A 282 -3.51 14.09 1.55
C ARG A 282 -3.08 14.04 0.09
N TYR A 283 -1.78 13.88 -0.12
CA TYR A 283 -1.11 13.92 -1.42
C TYR A 283 -0.17 12.73 -1.57
N THR A 284 -0.02 12.20 -2.79
CA THR A 284 0.90 11.07 -3.03
C THR A 284 2.37 11.53 -3.12
N LYS A 285 2.62 12.84 -3.27
CA LYS A 285 3.96 13.43 -3.30
C LYS A 285 4.10 14.59 -2.32
N GLN A 286 5.28 14.72 -1.71
CA GLN A 286 5.62 15.81 -0.79
C GLN A 286 5.50 17.20 -1.43
N HIS A 287 5.98 17.35 -2.68
CA HIS A 287 5.89 18.61 -3.42
C HIS A 287 4.45 19.11 -3.58
N ASP A 288 3.49 18.19 -3.75
CA ASP A 288 2.10 18.53 -4.00
C ASP A 288 1.40 18.99 -2.71
N ALA A 289 1.71 18.35 -1.58
CA ALA A 289 1.27 18.81 -0.25
C ALA A 289 1.81 20.20 0.08
N ALA A 290 3.12 20.41 -0.12
CA ALA A 290 3.77 21.70 0.10
C ALA A 290 3.22 22.79 -0.82
N ARG A 291 3.04 22.49 -2.11
CA ARG A 291 2.48 23.43 -3.07
C ARG A 291 1.05 23.80 -2.70
N ASN A 292 0.22 22.85 -2.29
CA ASN A 292 -1.18 23.15 -1.94
C ASN A 292 -1.27 24.14 -0.78
N VAL A 293 -0.58 23.86 0.34
CA VAL A 293 -0.63 24.73 1.53
C VAL A 293 -0.03 26.11 1.24
N ILE A 294 1.11 26.16 0.54
CA ILE A 294 1.75 27.42 0.15
C ILE A 294 0.87 28.21 -0.81
N ASN A 295 0.27 27.57 -1.82
CA ASN A 295 -0.61 28.23 -2.78
C ASN A 295 -1.87 28.80 -2.12
N GLY A 296 -2.33 28.20 -1.02
CA GLY A 296 -3.45 28.72 -0.23
C GLY A 296 -3.08 29.94 0.61
N ILE A 297 -1.89 29.96 1.23
CA ILE A 297 -1.52 30.99 2.20
C ILE A 297 -0.71 32.15 1.62
N ASN A 298 -0.01 31.95 0.49
CA ASN A 298 0.91 32.96 -0.07
C ASN A 298 0.22 34.28 -0.45
N PRO A 299 -1.00 34.32 -1.02
CA PRO A 299 -1.70 35.61 -1.25
C PRO A 299 -1.93 36.40 0.05
N THR A 300 -2.26 35.72 1.14
CA THR A 300 -2.41 36.34 2.47
C THR A 300 -1.06 36.80 3.02
N SER A 301 -0.01 36.01 2.83
CA SER A 301 1.38 36.35 3.19
C SER A 301 1.81 37.68 2.56
N VAL A 302 1.58 37.81 1.25
CA VAL A 302 1.89 39.02 0.48
C VAL A 302 1.01 40.19 0.91
N ALA A 303 -0.30 40.00 1.01
CA ALA A 303 -1.24 41.07 1.37
C ALA A 303 -0.99 41.63 2.79
N GLU A 304 -0.63 40.78 3.74
CA GLU A 304 -0.33 41.19 5.12
C GLU A 304 1.13 41.57 5.34
N ASN A 305 1.99 41.38 4.34
CA ASN A 305 3.43 41.50 4.43
C ASN A 305 4.04 40.74 5.62
N ARG A 306 3.73 39.44 5.72
CA ARG A 306 4.15 38.57 6.83
C ARG A 306 4.37 37.15 6.35
N GLU A 307 5.37 36.49 6.93
CA GLU A 307 5.63 35.08 6.70
C GLU A 307 4.58 34.18 7.36
N TYR A 308 4.29 33.08 6.69
CA TYR A 308 3.50 31.98 7.22
C TYR A 308 4.26 30.67 6.98
N GLY A 309 4.11 29.67 7.85
CA GLY A 309 4.83 28.42 7.67
C GLY A 309 4.40 27.29 8.57
N GLY A 310 4.89 26.10 8.26
CA GLY A 310 4.64 24.89 9.03
C GLY A 310 5.47 23.71 8.56
N TRP A 311 4.95 22.51 8.78
CA TRP A 311 5.60 21.25 8.45
C TRP A 311 4.84 20.49 7.39
N VAL A 312 5.57 19.81 6.51
CA VAL A 312 5.07 18.73 5.66
C VAL A 312 5.50 17.42 6.30
N TYR A 313 4.57 16.48 6.41
CA TYR A 313 4.81 15.18 7.01
C TYR A 313 4.22 14.06 6.17
N GLN A 314 4.85 12.89 6.28
CA GLN A 314 4.39 11.64 5.72
C GLN A 314 3.52 10.91 6.73
N ASN A 315 2.29 10.61 6.32
CA ASN A 315 1.35 9.78 7.05
C ASN A 315 1.79 8.31 7.06
N ALA A 316 1.24 7.50 7.96
CA ALA A 316 1.54 6.06 8.05
C ALA A 316 1.20 5.29 6.75
N ASP A 317 0.27 5.80 5.95
CA ASP A 317 -0.09 5.27 4.63
C ASP A 317 0.83 5.79 3.50
N ALA A 318 1.99 6.35 3.83
CA ALA A 318 2.97 6.94 2.91
C ALA A 318 2.49 8.13 2.07
N THR A 319 1.28 8.64 2.29
CA THR A 319 0.83 9.93 1.72
C THR A 319 1.41 11.10 2.51
N PHE A 320 1.31 12.31 1.97
CA PHE A 320 1.83 13.54 2.56
C PHE A 320 0.70 14.50 2.90
N SER A 321 0.84 15.18 4.01
CA SER A 321 -0.01 16.29 4.44
C SER A 321 0.85 17.44 4.94
N ALA A 322 0.24 18.59 5.15
CA ALA A 322 0.89 19.73 5.76
C ALA A 322 0.12 20.19 7.01
N THR A 323 0.83 20.71 7.99
CA THR A 323 0.21 21.38 9.14
C THR A 323 -0.44 22.69 8.69
N GLU A 324 -1.42 23.17 9.45
CA GLU A 324 -1.95 24.52 9.25
C GLU A 324 -0.86 25.60 9.34
N PRO A 325 -0.94 26.68 8.55
CA PRO A 325 0.07 27.73 8.55
C PRO A 325 0.10 28.50 9.87
N ARG A 326 1.27 28.54 10.52
CA ARG A 326 1.54 29.41 11.66
C ARG A 326 1.85 30.80 11.15
N LYS A 327 1.30 31.80 11.84
CA LYS A 327 1.53 33.21 11.54
C LYS A 327 2.88 33.68 12.08
N GLY A 328 3.69 34.26 11.21
CA GLY A 328 4.95 34.88 11.55
C GLY A 328 4.89 36.41 11.60
N THR A 329 6.07 36.99 11.46
CA THR A 329 6.35 38.41 11.35
C THR A 329 6.77 38.74 9.92
N VAL A 330 7.35 39.92 9.67
CA VAL A 330 7.76 40.34 8.32
C VAL A 330 8.92 39.51 7.77
N ASP A 331 9.76 38.95 8.63
CA ASP A 331 11.03 38.32 8.28
C ASP A 331 11.34 37.04 9.07
N THR A 332 10.35 36.50 9.79
CA THR A 332 10.50 35.20 10.44
C THR A 332 9.15 34.56 10.79
N VAL A 333 9.08 33.24 10.69
CA VAL A 333 8.01 32.41 11.26
C VAL A 333 8.59 31.32 12.17
N ASN A 334 7.98 31.13 13.34
CA ASN A 334 8.33 30.03 14.23
C ASN A 334 7.47 28.80 13.90
N LEU A 335 8.09 27.78 13.32
CA LEU A 335 7.44 26.53 12.92
C LEU A 335 7.14 25.59 14.12
N GLY A 336 7.72 25.85 15.29
CA GLY A 336 7.75 24.91 16.42
C GLY A 336 8.75 23.78 16.20
N SER A 337 8.55 22.68 16.92
CA SER A 337 9.34 21.46 16.72
C SER A 337 8.82 20.62 15.55
N PRO A 338 9.69 19.97 14.75
CA PRO A 338 9.25 18.99 13.75
C PRO A 338 8.58 17.76 14.38
N LEU A 339 8.59 17.62 15.71
CA LEU A 339 7.87 16.57 16.44
C LEU A 339 6.41 16.96 16.77
N GLU A 340 5.98 18.18 16.45
CA GLU A 340 4.60 18.67 16.69
C GLU A 340 3.62 18.26 15.58
N VAL A 341 4.02 17.36 14.67
CA VAL A 341 3.12 16.73 13.68
C VAL A 341 2.27 15.63 14.33
N PRO A 342 1.16 15.21 13.70
CA PRO A 342 0.32 14.15 14.26
C PRO A 342 1.08 12.87 14.61
N GLY A 343 0.70 12.21 15.70
CA GLY A 343 1.36 10.98 16.16
C GLY A 343 1.32 9.86 15.12
N GLY A 344 2.41 9.12 14.96
CA GLY A 344 2.54 8.05 13.95
C GLY A 344 2.85 8.56 12.55
N THR A 345 3.18 9.85 12.39
CA THR A 345 3.67 10.45 11.15
C THR A 345 5.14 10.81 11.25
N THR A 346 5.77 11.08 10.11
CA THR A 346 7.18 11.47 10.01
C THR A 346 7.28 12.82 9.31
N THR A 347 7.86 13.83 9.95
CA THR A 347 8.14 15.11 9.31
C THR A 347 9.20 14.94 8.23
N THR A 348 8.95 15.50 7.04
CA THR A 348 9.84 15.34 5.89
C THR A 348 10.30 16.66 5.28
N ALA A 349 9.55 17.75 5.50
CA ALA A 349 9.97 19.09 5.07
C ALA A 349 9.42 20.20 5.96
N SER A 350 10.10 21.33 5.99
CA SER A 350 9.51 22.61 6.36
C SER A 350 8.85 23.25 5.13
N TYR A 351 7.87 24.12 5.37
CA TYR A 351 7.39 25.05 4.36
C TYR A 351 7.21 26.43 4.98
N HIS A 352 7.48 27.48 4.21
CA HIS A 352 7.11 28.83 4.58
C HIS A 352 6.90 29.72 3.36
N THR A 353 6.37 30.92 3.60
CA THR A 353 6.20 31.99 2.61
C THR A 353 6.99 33.21 3.06
N HIS A 354 7.48 33.98 2.09
CA HIS A 354 7.92 35.35 2.34
C HIS A 354 6.74 36.32 2.21
N GLY A 355 6.82 37.43 2.95
CA GLY A 355 5.89 38.55 2.86
C GLY A 355 5.99 39.31 1.54
N ALA A 356 5.42 40.52 1.48
CA ALA A 356 5.56 41.38 0.31
C ALA A 356 7.03 41.73 0.05
N SER A 357 7.34 42.09 -1.19
CA SER A 357 8.69 42.51 -1.55
C SER A 357 9.14 43.70 -0.70
N ASP A 358 10.29 43.55 -0.05
CA ASP A 358 10.86 44.55 0.84
C ASP A 358 12.34 44.78 0.47
N PRO A 359 12.77 46.03 0.19
CA PRO A 359 14.14 46.32 -0.23
C PRO A 359 15.23 45.91 0.77
N ARG A 360 14.87 45.62 2.03
CA ARG A 360 15.81 45.20 3.08
C ARG A 360 16.17 43.71 3.00
N TYR A 361 15.39 42.91 2.27
CA TYR A 361 15.48 41.46 2.27
C TYR A 361 15.53 40.90 0.85
N ASP A 362 16.15 39.74 0.66
CA ASP A 362 16.02 38.95 -0.56
C ASP A 362 14.73 38.11 -0.50
N SER A 363 13.60 38.77 -0.71
CA SER A 363 12.27 38.13 -0.59
C SER A 363 12.06 36.99 -1.59
N GLU A 364 12.92 36.82 -2.60
CA GLU A 364 12.75 35.82 -3.64
C GLU A 364 13.58 34.55 -3.42
N ASN A 365 14.49 34.51 -2.46
CA ASN A 365 15.34 33.34 -2.21
C ASN A 365 15.33 32.94 -0.74
N PHE A 366 15.58 31.66 -0.48
CA PHE A 366 15.78 31.19 0.90
C PHE A 366 16.86 32.02 1.59
N SER A 367 16.59 32.40 2.84
CA SER A 367 17.60 32.98 3.70
C SER A 367 18.62 31.93 4.12
N PHE A 368 19.77 32.40 4.58
CA PHE A 368 20.79 31.53 5.17
C PHE A 368 20.27 30.77 6.40
N LEU A 369 19.38 31.39 7.19
CA LEU A 369 18.80 30.77 8.37
C LEU A 369 17.84 29.64 8.02
N ASP A 370 17.09 29.76 6.91
CA ASP A 370 16.19 28.70 6.46
C ASP A 370 16.96 27.45 6.07
N VAL A 371 18.06 27.62 5.33
CA VAL A 371 18.93 26.52 4.91
C VAL A 371 19.55 25.83 6.12
N ILE A 372 20.04 26.59 7.11
CA ILE A 372 20.58 26.02 8.35
C ILE A 372 19.51 25.24 9.11
N MET A 373 18.31 25.81 9.24
CA MET A 373 17.22 25.17 9.97
C MET A 373 16.84 23.83 9.33
N ASN A 374 16.67 23.80 8.01
CA ASN A 374 16.40 22.57 7.25
C ASN A 374 17.50 21.52 7.44
N ASN A 375 18.77 21.93 7.35
CA ASN A 375 19.90 21.02 7.51
C ASN A 375 20.03 20.47 8.93
N ASN A 376 19.81 21.30 9.96
CA ASN A 376 19.91 20.90 11.37
C ASN A 376 18.82 19.90 11.75
N TRP A 377 17.65 19.99 11.12
CA TRP A 377 16.54 19.06 11.35
C TRP A 377 16.51 17.90 10.36
N GLU A 378 17.42 17.86 9.39
CA GLU A 378 17.50 16.85 8.33
C GLU A 378 16.19 16.72 7.52
N VAL A 379 15.59 17.87 7.19
CA VAL A 379 14.32 17.96 6.44
C VAL A 379 14.47 18.87 5.24
N ASP A 380 13.73 18.59 4.17
CA ASP A 380 13.68 19.48 3.01
C ASP A 380 13.03 20.83 3.36
N GLY A 381 13.16 21.81 2.47
CA GLY A 381 12.51 23.12 2.62
C GLY A 381 11.68 23.51 1.39
N TYR A 382 10.52 24.09 1.62
CA TYR A 382 9.72 24.75 0.58
C TYR A 382 9.51 26.22 0.88
N LEU A 383 9.58 27.05 -0.17
CA LEU A 383 9.40 28.49 -0.08
C LEU A 383 8.39 28.97 -1.13
N GLY A 384 7.41 29.75 -0.68
CA GLY A 384 6.58 30.61 -1.52
C GLY A 384 7.05 32.06 -1.49
N THR A 385 7.24 32.67 -2.65
CA THR A 385 7.76 34.04 -2.75
C THR A 385 6.67 35.06 -3.16
N PRO A 386 6.87 36.37 -2.93
CA PRO A 386 5.91 37.39 -3.34
C PRO A 386 5.77 37.52 -4.86
N ALA A 387 6.81 37.21 -5.65
CA ALA A 387 6.66 37.11 -7.11
C ALA A 387 5.93 35.83 -7.58
N GLY A 388 5.51 34.96 -6.65
CA GLY A 388 4.77 33.74 -6.94
C GLY A 388 5.65 32.55 -7.33
N TYR A 389 6.95 32.54 -6.99
CA TYR A 389 7.79 31.37 -7.20
C TYR A 389 7.58 30.33 -6.10
N PHE A 390 7.54 29.06 -6.52
CA PHE A 390 7.56 27.92 -5.62
C PHE A 390 8.94 27.26 -5.68
N LYS A 391 9.68 27.37 -4.59
CA LYS A 391 11.06 26.91 -4.49
C LYS A 391 11.20 25.75 -3.52
N TYR A 392 12.23 24.95 -3.76
CA TYR A 392 12.55 23.75 -3.03
C TYR A 392 14.03 23.72 -2.69
N HIS A 393 14.34 23.34 -1.45
CA HIS A 393 15.68 23.11 -0.94
C HIS A 393 15.79 21.64 -0.49
N HIS A 394 16.70 20.88 -1.10
CA HIS A 394 16.98 19.51 -0.69
C HIS A 394 18.13 19.50 0.31
N TYR A 395 17.85 19.12 1.57
CA TYR A 395 18.80 19.31 2.68
C TYR A 395 20.11 18.53 2.50
N LEU A 396 20.02 17.32 1.93
CA LEU A 396 21.19 16.45 1.80
C LEU A 396 22.18 16.95 0.76
N THR A 397 21.70 17.56 -0.33
CA THR A 397 22.57 18.07 -1.41
C THR A 397 22.77 19.57 -1.35
N GLY A 398 22.00 20.30 -0.55
CA GLY A 398 21.97 21.77 -0.51
C GLY A 398 21.45 22.42 -1.78
N ILE A 399 20.88 21.65 -2.71
CA ILE A 399 20.42 22.17 -4.01
C ILE A 399 19.10 22.92 -3.79
N ILE A 400 19.06 24.16 -4.27
CA ILE A 400 17.84 24.97 -4.34
C ILE A 400 17.34 24.98 -5.79
N THR A 401 16.05 24.72 -6.01
CA THR A 401 15.43 24.68 -7.34
C THR A 401 14.06 25.36 -7.31
N THR A 402 13.73 26.08 -8.37
CA THR A 402 12.37 26.57 -8.60
C THR A 402 11.53 25.47 -9.25
N LEU A 403 10.50 24.98 -8.56
CA LEU A 403 9.61 23.92 -9.02
C LEU A 403 8.40 24.44 -9.81
N GLY A 404 8.22 25.74 -9.91
CA GLY A 404 7.16 26.39 -10.70
C GLY A 404 6.61 27.62 -10.02
N THR A 405 5.33 27.91 -10.24
CA THR A 405 4.63 29.06 -9.67
C THR A 405 3.51 28.67 -8.71
N ILE A 406 3.10 29.63 -7.88
CA ILE A 406 1.99 29.59 -6.91
C ILE A 406 1.21 30.91 -7.00
N ALA A 407 0.02 30.95 -6.40
CA ALA A 407 -0.74 32.18 -6.21
C ALA A 407 0.02 33.16 -5.32
N ASN A 408 -0.11 34.45 -5.60
CA ASN A 408 0.56 35.54 -4.89
C ASN A 408 -0.29 36.81 -4.85
#